data_AF-A0A8H3DJW9-F1
#
_entry.id   AF-A0A8H3DJW9-F1
#
_cell.length_a   1.000
_cell.length_b   1.000
_cell.length_c   1.000
_cell.angle_alpha   90.00
_cell.angle_beta   90.00
_cell.angle_gamma   90.00
#
_symmetry.space_group_name_H-M   'P 1'
#
loop_
_entity.id
_entity.type
_entity.pdbx_description
1 polymer ?
#
loop_
_entity_poly.entity_id
_entity_poly.type
_entity_poly.pdbx_seq_one_letter_code
_entity_poly.pdbx_strand_id
1 'polypeptide(L)'
;MDLPDEVVNHPIVKELADAGNDILTWANDIYSFPIEFARGDTHNFVCVAMEHKKLNLEGAIDFVNQLTRDRLDEYVAAKAKLPSFGPAVDKQVAQYIQGIEYCVQGFIDWTFRTPRYFGSVDEATKVKETGVVNIMAPIAPEAHVVVEV
;
A
#
# COMPACT_ATOMS: atom_id res chain seq x y z
N MET A 1 -4.26 21.51 -12.15
CA MET A 1 -2.86 21.39 -12.62
C MET A 1 -2.95 20.81 -14.02
N ASP A 2 -2.14 21.29 -14.95
CA ASP A 2 -2.23 20.87 -16.35
C ASP A 2 -0.79 20.62 -16.85
N LEU A 3 -0.32 19.39 -16.64
CA LEU A 3 1.03 18.99 -17.03
C LEU A 3 1.02 18.62 -18.52
N PRO A 4 1.99 19.09 -19.32
CA PRO A 4 2.12 18.69 -20.71
C PRO A 4 2.25 17.17 -20.86
N ASP A 5 1.69 16.61 -21.93
CA ASP A 5 1.73 15.16 -22.20
C ASP A 5 3.16 14.61 -22.22
N GLU A 6 4.13 15.36 -22.73
CA GLU A 6 5.54 14.97 -22.75
C GLU A 6 6.14 14.78 -21.34
N VAL A 7 5.65 15.55 -20.36
CA VAL A 7 6.06 15.47 -18.96
C VAL A 7 5.40 14.28 -18.29
N VAL A 8 4.08 14.11 -18.46
CA VAL A 8 3.33 12.99 -17.90
C VAL A 8 3.84 11.66 -18.46
N ASN A 9 4.23 11.63 -19.73
CA ASN A 9 4.79 10.44 -20.38
C ASN A 9 6.30 10.30 -20.20
N HIS A 10 6.98 11.24 -19.54
CA HIS A 10 8.40 11.11 -19.27
C HIS A 10 8.66 9.87 -18.43
N PRO A 11 9.63 9.00 -18.78
CA PRO A 11 9.83 7.72 -18.11
C PRO A 11 9.98 7.82 -16.60
N ILE A 12 10.71 8.82 -16.09
CA ILE A 12 10.89 9.03 -14.65
C ILE A 12 9.59 9.47 -13.96
N VAL A 13 8.74 10.27 -14.62
CA VAL A 13 7.47 10.72 -14.02
C VAL A 13 6.50 9.54 -13.91
N LYS A 14 6.44 8.70 -14.96
CA LYS A 14 5.69 7.44 -14.93
C LYS A 14 6.19 6.49 -13.86
N GLU A 15 7.51 6.29 -13.79
CA GLU A 15 8.14 5.45 -12.79
C GLU A 15 7.79 5.87 -11.36
N LEU A 16 7.78 7.18 -11.07
CA LEU A 16 7.38 7.69 -9.76
C LEU A 16 5.90 7.42 -9.47
N ALA A 17 5.02 7.56 -10.46
CA ALA A 17 3.60 7.24 -10.31
C ALA A 17 3.37 5.74 -10.05
N ASP A 18 4.03 4.88 -10.83
CA ASP A 18 3.95 3.43 -10.72
C ASP A 18 4.52 2.96 -9.36
N ALA A 19 5.70 3.44 -8.97
CA ALA A 19 6.32 3.12 -7.69
C ALA A 19 5.47 3.61 -6.50
N GLY A 20 4.88 4.80 -6.59
CA GLY A 20 3.96 5.29 -5.56
C GLY A 20 2.71 4.40 -5.41
N ASN A 21 2.15 3.93 -6.54
CA ASN A 21 1.04 2.99 -6.55
C ASN A 21 1.42 1.63 -5.95
N ASP A 22 2.60 1.10 -6.31
CA ASP A 22 3.12 -0.16 -5.79
C ASP A 22 3.28 -0.11 -4.27
N ILE A 23 3.96 0.92 -3.75
CA ILE A 23 4.18 1.11 -2.30
C ILE A 23 2.84 1.15 -1.56
N LEU A 24 1.87 1.92 -2.07
CA LEU A 24 0.54 2.02 -1.48
C LEU A 24 -0.18 0.67 -1.48
N THR A 25 -0.18 -0.02 -2.63
CA THR A 25 -0.92 -1.28 -2.81
C THR A 25 -0.31 -2.41 -2.00
N TRP A 26 1.01 -2.55 -1.95
CA TRP A 26 1.66 -3.61 -1.17
C TRP A 26 1.57 -3.36 0.33
N ALA A 27 1.60 -2.10 0.77
CA ALA A 27 1.27 -1.76 2.16
C ALA A 27 -0.19 -2.12 2.48
N ASN A 28 -1.12 -1.87 1.55
CA ASN A 28 -2.52 -2.28 1.70
C ASN A 28 -2.65 -3.79 1.88
N ASP A 29 -2.00 -4.58 1.03
CA ASP A 29 -2.04 -6.05 1.11
C ASP A 29 -1.61 -6.56 2.48
N ILE A 30 -0.59 -5.95 3.10
CA ILE A 30 -0.17 -6.32 4.46
C ILE A 30 -1.24 -5.94 5.50
N TYR A 31 -1.77 -4.72 5.42
CA TYR A 31 -2.74 -4.22 6.41
C TYR A 31 -4.12 -4.88 6.29
N SER A 32 -4.53 -5.25 5.07
CA SER A 32 -5.81 -5.87 4.79
C SER A 32 -5.77 -7.40 4.95
N PHE A 33 -4.58 -8.01 4.92
CA PHE A 33 -4.41 -9.46 4.96
C PHE A 33 -5.25 -10.17 6.04
N PRO A 34 -5.28 -9.74 7.32
CA PRO A 34 -6.04 -10.47 8.34
C PRO A 34 -7.54 -10.57 8.04
N ILE A 35 -8.10 -9.56 7.38
CA ILE A 35 -9.53 -9.48 7.06
C ILE A 35 -9.84 -10.19 5.76
N GLU A 36 -8.99 -10.01 4.75
CA GLU A 36 -9.10 -10.67 3.45
C GLU A 36 -8.92 -12.18 3.59
N PHE A 37 -7.90 -12.60 4.34
CA PHE A 37 -7.67 -14.00 4.69
C PHE A 37 -8.87 -14.60 5.44
N ALA A 38 -9.45 -13.86 6.40
CA ALA A 38 -10.64 -14.30 7.12
C ALA A 38 -11.87 -14.47 6.21
N ARG A 39 -11.92 -13.83 5.04
CA ARG A 39 -13.00 -13.98 4.06
C ARG A 39 -12.71 -15.03 2.99
N GLY A 40 -11.50 -15.56 2.96
CA GLY A 40 -11.03 -16.45 1.89
C GLY A 40 -10.63 -15.71 0.61
N ASP A 41 -10.38 -14.40 0.67
CA ASP A 41 -9.92 -13.61 -0.47
C ASP A 41 -8.45 -13.94 -0.79
N THR A 42 -8.16 -14.22 -2.07
CA THR A 42 -6.81 -14.61 -2.52
C THR A 42 -6.12 -13.53 -3.36
N HIS A 43 -6.79 -12.42 -3.66
CA HIS A 43 -6.24 -11.28 -4.40
C HIS A 43 -5.42 -10.38 -3.47
N ASN A 44 -4.36 -10.95 -2.89
CA ASN A 44 -3.48 -10.29 -1.94
C ASN A 44 -2.05 -10.83 -2.14
N PHE A 45 -1.06 -9.95 -2.21
CA PHE A 45 0.31 -10.36 -2.51
C PHE A 45 0.92 -11.28 -1.44
N VAL A 46 0.50 -11.17 -0.17
CA VAL A 46 0.92 -12.11 0.88
C VAL A 46 0.48 -13.53 0.54
N CYS A 47 -0.76 -13.73 0.09
CA CYS A 47 -1.26 -15.04 -0.36
C CYS A 47 -0.44 -15.57 -1.54
N VAL A 48 -0.15 -14.72 -2.53
CA VAL A 48 0.67 -15.08 -3.70
C VAL A 48 2.09 -15.46 -3.28
N ALA A 49 2.70 -14.72 -2.36
CA ALA A 49 4.04 -15.00 -1.84
C ALA A 49 4.08 -16.34 -1.09
N MET A 50 3.09 -16.62 -0.23
CA MET A 50 2.97 -17.92 0.46
C MET A 50 2.93 -19.07 -0.55
N GLU A 51 2.06 -18.98 -1.56
CA GLU A 51 1.85 -20.07 -2.52
C GLU A 51 3.04 -20.25 -3.46
N HIS A 52 3.54 -19.18 -4.08
CA HIS A 52 4.55 -19.28 -5.13
C HIS A 52 5.99 -19.32 -4.61
N LYS A 53 6.26 -18.76 -3.43
CA LYS A 53 7.59 -18.82 -2.80
C LYS A 53 7.69 -19.91 -1.73
N LYS A 54 6.60 -20.63 -1.46
CA LYS A 54 6.51 -21.67 -0.42
C LYS A 54 6.92 -21.14 0.96
N LEU A 55 6.52 -19.91 1.26
CA LEU A 55 6.76 -19.24 2.53
C LEU A 55 5.62 -19.51 3.51
N ASN A 56 5.94 -19.55 4.81
CA ASN A 56 4.92 -19.41 5.84
C ASN A 56 4.43 -17.95 5.91
N LEU A 57 3.41 -17.68 6.73
CA LEU A 57 2.82 -16.34 6.83
C LEU A 57 3.86 -15.26 7.18
N GLU A 58 4.66 -15.48 8.22
CA GLU A 58 5.69 -14.54 8.65
C GLU A 58 6.69 -14.25 7.52
N GLY A 59 7.21 -15.29 6.87
CA GLY A 59 8.14 -15.13 5.75
C GLY A 59 7.52 -14.42 4.54
N ALA A 60 6.22 -14.62 4.28
CA ALA A 60 5.52 -13.91 3.22
C ALA A 60 5.30 -12.43 3.55
N ILE A 61 4.94 -12.10 4.80
CA ILE A 61 4.83 -10.71 5.27
C ILE A 61 6.19 -10.02 5.18
N ASP A 62 7.26 -10.67 5.64
CA ASP A 62 8.62 -10.14 5.56
C ASP A 62 9.07 -9.90 4.13
N PHE A 63 8.74 -10.82 3.22
CA PHE A 63 9.02 -10.69 1.80
C PHE A 63 8.33 -9.46 1.19
N VAL A 64 7.02 -9.28 1.41
CA VAL A 64 6.27 -8.14 0.87
C VAL A 64 6.72 -6.82 1.51
N ASN A 65 7.04 -6.83 2.81
CA ASN A 65 7.62 -5.68 3.51
C ASN A 65 8.97 -5.28 2.92
N GLN A 66 9.86 -6.25 2.66
CA GLN A 66 11.17 -5.96 2.08
C GLN A 66 11.02 -5.40 0.67
N LEU A 67 10.15 -5.98 -0.15
CA LEU A 67 9.89 -5.47 -1.49
C LEU A 67 9.33 -4.04 -1.47
N THR A 68 8.44 -3.73 -0.53
CA THR A 68 7.92 -2.37 -0.34
C THR A 68 9.03 -1.38 0.04
N ARG A 69 9.98 -1.78 0.89
CA ARG A 69 11.15 -0.95 1.25
C ARG A 69 12.07 -0.73 0.06
N ASP A 70 12.38 -1.79 -0.68
CA ASP A 70 13.23 -1.69 -1.88
C ASP A 70 12.59 -0.76 -2.93
N ARG A 71 11.25 -0.83 -3.10
CA ARG A 71 10.51 0.07 -4.00
C ARG A 71 10.52 1.52 -3.55
N LEU A 72 10.52 1.77 -2.25
CA LEU A 72 10.69 3.13 -1.71
C LEU A 72 12.09 3.67 -2.02
N ASP A 73 13.13 2.85 -1.88
CA ASP A 73 14.50 3.24 -2.22
C ASP A 73 14.63 3.53 -3.73
N GLU A 74 14.00 2.71 -4.57
CA GLU A 74 13.90 2.94 -6.01
C GLU A 74 13.17 4.25 -6.35
N TYR A 75 12.04 4.53 -5.70
CA TYR A 75 11.29 5.79 -5.85
C TYR A 75 12.18 6.99 -5.53
N VAL A 76 12.90 6.97 -4.41
CA VAL A 76 13.81 8.05 -4.00
C VAL A 76 14.93 8.23 -5.02
N ALA A 77 15.52 7.12 -5.49
CA ALA A 77 16.58 7.15 -6.49
C ALA A 77 16.08 7.65 -7.86
N ALA A 78 14.85 7.33 -8.26
CA ALA A 78 14.22 7.84 -9.48
C ALA A 78 13.93 9.33 -9.37
N LYS A 79 13.39 9.79 -8.23
CA LYS A 79 13.09 11.20 -7.97
C LYS A 79 14.34 12.08 -8.07
N ALA A 80 15.48 11.58 -7.58
CA ALA A 80 16.77 12.28 -7.68
C ALA A 80 17.29 12.44 -9.12
N LYS A 81 16.79 11.65 -10.08
CA LYS A 81 17.18 11.69 -11.50
C LYS A 81 16.22 12.53 -12.36
N LEU A 82 15.18 13.11 -11.76
CA LEU A 82 14.18 13.89 -12.48
C LEU A 82 14.85 15.08 -13.21
N PRO A 83 14.68 15.22 -14.54
CA PRO A 83 15.23 16.36 -15.26
C PRO A 83 14.42 17.63 -14.99
N SER A 84 14.99 18.78 -15.33
CA SER A 84 14.21 20.00 -15.46
C SER A 84 13.47 20.00 -16.80
N PHE A 85 12.19 20.39 -16.75
CA PHE A 85 11.32 20.64 -17.90
C PHE A 85 11.09 22.15 -18.11
N GLY A 86 11.83 22.98 -17.37
CA GLY A 86 11.72 24.44 -17.38
C GLY A 86 11.03 24.96 -16.11
N PRO A 87 11.43 26.13 -15.56
CA PRO A 87 11.05 26.55 -14.20
C PRO A 87 9.54 26.60 -13.92
N ALA A 88 8.72 26.96 -14.91
CA ALA A 88 7.27 27.01 -14.77
C ALA A 88 6.63 25.61 -14.69
N VAL A 89 7.19 24.64 -15.42
CA VAL A 89 6.73 23.26 -15.45
C VAL A 89 7.27 22.50 -14.24
N ASP A 90 8.53 22.73 -13.86
CA ASP A 90 9.19 22.10 -12.71
C ASP A 90 8.38 22.28 -11.42
N LYS A 91 7.81 23.47 -11.20
CA LYS A 91 6.93 23.73 -10.05
C LYS A 91 5.70 22.81 -10.05
N GLN A 92 5.07 22.62 -11.21
CA GLN A 92 3.89 21.74 -11.32
C GLN A 92 4.28 20.28 -11.16
N VAL A 93 5.41 19.85 -11.73
CA VAL A 93 5.93 18.49 -11.57
C VAL A 93 6.24 18.19 -10.11
N ALA A 94 6.87 19.11 -9.40
CA ALA A 94 7.13 18.97 -7.97
C ALA A 94 5.84 18.82 -7.15
N GLN A 95 4.79 19.59 -7.48
CA GLN A 95 3.48 19.46 -6.84
C GLN A 95 2.79 18.13 -7.17
N TYR A 96 2.92 17.64 -8.40
CA TYR A 96 2.39 16.34 -8.80
C TYR A 96 3.06 15.18 -8.04
N ILE A 97 4.40 15.18 -7.98
CA ILE A 97 5.19 14.20 -7.23
C ILE A 97 4.85 14.25 -5.74
N GLN A 98 4.72 15.46 -5.17
CA GLN A 98 4.27 15.62 -3.79
C GLN A 98 2.84 15.09 -3.59
N GLY A 99 1.97 15.22 -4.59
CA GLY A 99 0.64 14.62 -4.58
C GLY A 99 0.68 13.09 -4.45
N ILE A 100 1.58 12.43 -5.18
CA ILE A 100 1.81 10.98 -5.06
C ILE A 100 2.23 10.62 -3.62
N GLU A 101 3.21 11.35 -3.07
CA GLU A 101 3.69 11.14 -1.69
C GLU A 101 2.59 11.36 -0.64
N TYR A 102 1.72 12.35 -0.86
CA TYR A 102 0.56 12.58 -0.02
C TYR A 102 -0.51 11.51 -0.17
N CYS A 103 -0.69 10.91 -1.34
CA CYS A 103 -1.57 9.75 -1.50
C CYS A 103 -1.08 8.58 -0.67
N VAL A 104 0.23 8.27 -0.70
CA VAL A 104 0.83 7.19 0.09
C VAL A 104 0.70 7.48 1.60
N GLN A 105 1.15 8.65 2.06
CA GLN A 105 1.08 9.00 3.48
C GLN A 105 -0.37 9.09 3.97
N GLY A 106 -1.25 9.71 3.17
CA GLY A 106 -2.66 9.84 3.48
C GLY A 106 -3.36 8.48 3.58
N PHE A 107 -3.00 7.53 2.73
CA PHE A 107 -3.48 6.15 2.81
C PHE A 107 -3.04 5.47 4.11
N ILE A 108 -1.76 5.58 4.49
CA ILE A 108 -1.26 5.02 5.76
C ILE A 108 -2.02 5.66 6.93
N ASP A 109 -2.12 6.98 6.97
CA ASP A 109 -2.86 7.71 7.99
C ASP A 109 -4.32 7.26 8.09
N TRP A 110 -4.98 7.12 6.94
CA TRP A 110 -6.37 6.68 6.86
C TRP A 110 -6.55 5.25 7.36
N THR A 111 -5.64 4.33 7.00
CA THR A 111 -5.66 2.92 7.42
C THR A 111 -5.80 2.77 8.93
N PHE A 112 -5.12 3.61 9.71
CA PHE A 112 -5.18 3.57 11.17
C PHE A 112 -6.25 4.45 11.81
N ARG A 113 -7.04 5.18 11.01
CA ARG A 113 -8.16 6.01 11.50
C ARG A 113 -9.52 5.38 11.22
N THR A 114 -9.58 4.48 10.23
CA THR A 114 -10.79 3.77 9.84
C THR A 114 -10.92 2.44 10.59
N PRO A 115 -12.15 1.98 10.91
CA PRO A 115 -12.33 0.66 11.49
C PRO A 115 -12.12 -0.49 10.51
N ARG A 116 -11.92 -0.19 9.22
CA ARG A 116 -11.79 -1.17 8.16
C ARG A 116 -10.66 -2.19 8.40
N TYR A 117 -9.53 -1.81 8.99
CA TYR A 117 -8.33 -2.67 9.05
C TYR A 117 -8.05 -3.23 10.44
N PHE A 118 -8.12 -2.36 11.46
CA PHE A 118 -7.71 -2.72 12.82
C PHE A 118 -8.82 -2.53 13.85
N GLY A 119 -10.07 -2.32 13.41
CA GLY A 119 -11.20 -2.13 14.33
C GLY A 119 -11.20 -0.76 15.00
N SER A 120 -11.32 -0.71 16.32
CA SER A 120 -11.36 0.56 17.04
C SER A 120 -10.05 1.37 16.92
N VAL A 121 -10.12 2.67 17.19
CA VAL A 121 -8.93 3.56 17.23
C VAL A 121 -7.92 3.08 18.28
N ASP A 122 -8.39 2.54 19.40
CA ASP A 122 -7.53 1.99 20.46
C ASP A 122 -6.78 0.75 19.97
N GLU A 123 -7.43 -0.14 19.21
CA GLU A 123 -6.78 -1.30 18.59
C GLU A 123 -5.78 -0.88 17.52
N ALA A 124 -6.14 0.05 16.63
CA ALA A 124 -5.23 0.61 15.64
C ALA A 124 -3.99 1.26 16.28
N THR A 125 -4.15 1.92 17.43
CA THR A 125 -3.03 2.52 18.18
C THR A 125 -2.10 1.44 18.74
N LYS A 126 -2.64 0.37 19.32
CA LYS A 126 -1.83 -0.78 19.77
C LYS A 126 -1.07 -1.43 18.63
N VAL A 127 -1.68 -1.58 17.45
CA VAL A 127 -1.01 -2.10 16.25
C VAL A 127 0.16 -1.17 15.86
N LYS A 128 -0.03 0.16 15.85
CA LYS A 128 1.07 1.10 15.57
C LYS A 128 2.23 0.97 16.56
N GLU A 129 1.95 0.78 17.83
CA GLU A 129 2.96 0.72 18.90
C GLU A 129 3.71 -0.62 18.92
N THR A 130 3.00 -1.72 18.67
CA THR A 130 3.54 -3.08 18.84
C THR A 130 3.95 -3.75 17.53
N GLY A 131 3.38 -3.31 16.41
CA GLY A 131 3.47 -4.01 15.12
C GLY A 131 2.71 -5.33 15.08
N VAL A 132 1.94 -5.68 16.12
CA VAL A 132 1.26 -6.97 16.24
C VAL A 132 -0.20 -6.84 15.85
N VAL A 133 -0.64 -7.71 14.93
CA VAL A 133 -2.05 -7.85 14.53
C VAL A 133 -2.49 -9.29 14.77
N ASN A 134 -3.64 -9.46 15.42
CA ASN A 134 -4.22 -10.79 15.59
C ASN A 134 -4.87 -11.25 14.28
N ILE A 135 -4.47 -12.42 13.80
CA ILE A 135 -5.10 -13.04 12.63
C ILE A 135 -6.47 -13.58 13.04
N MET A 136 -7.48 -13.25 12.26
CA MET A 136 -8.83 -13.81 12.43
C MET A 136 -8.94 -15.13 11.68
N ALA A 137 -9.58 -16.12 12.30
CA ALA A 137 -9.89 -17.38 11.62
C ALA A 137 -10.80 -17.12 10.41
N PRO A 138 -10.69 -17.93 9.33
CA PRO A 138 -11.63 -17.87 8.22
C PRO A 138 -13.07 -17.97 8.71
N ILE A 139 -13.92 -17.08 8.20
CA ILE A 139 -15.37 -17.24 8.30
C ILE A 139 -15.68 -18.50 7.49
N ALA A 140 -16.14 -19.53 8.18
CA ALA A 140 -16.64 -20.74 7.57
C ALA A 140 -17.70 -20.37 6.50
N PRO A 141 -17.56 -20.74 5.21
CA PRO A 141 -18.52 -20.42 4.16
C PRO A 141 -19.96 -20.86 4.49
N GLU A 142 -20.10 -21.87 5.35
CA GLU A 142 -21.34 -22.42 5.88
C GLU A 142 -21.91 -21.67 7.10
N ALA A 143 -21.26 -20.60 7.58
CA ALA A 143 -21.75 -19.80 8.70
C ALA A 143 -23.02 -19.02 8.29
N HIS A 144 -24.14 -19.30 8.95
CA HIS A 144 -25.37 -18.55 8.74
C HIS A 144 -25.34 -17.21 9.49
N VAL A 145 -25.66 -16.12 8.79
CA VAL A 145 -25.92 -14.81 9.39
C VAL A 145 -27.43 -14.62 9.51
N VAL A 146 -27.94 -14.48 10.73
CA VAL A 146 -29.34 -14.10 10.99
C VAL A 146 -29.42 -12.58 10.95
N VAL A 147 -30.19 -12.03 10.01
CA VAL A 147 -30.48 -10.60 9.93
C VAL A 147 -31.83 -10.37 10.60
N GLU A 148 -31.86 -9.62 11.70
CA GLU A 148 -33.10 -9.11 12.28
C GLU A 148 -33.57 -7.89 11.46
N VAL A 149 -34.84 -7.90 11.06
CA VAL A 149 -35.52 -6.83 10.32
C VAL A 149 -36.46 -6.08 11.25
#